data_AF-A0A374K027-F1
#
_entry.id   AF-A0A374K027-F1
#
_cell.length_a   1.000
_cell.length_b   1.000
_cell.length_c   1.000
_cell.angle_alpha   90.00
_cell.angle_beta   90.00
_cell.angle_gamma   90.00
#
_symmetry.space_group_name_H-M   'P 1'
#
loop_
_entity.id
_entity.type
_entity.pdbx_description
1 polymer ?
#
loop_
_entity_poly.entity_id
_entity_poly.type
_entity_poly.pdbx_seq_one_letter_code
_entity_poly.pdbx_strand_id
1 'polypeptide(L)'
;MSTMKTNIAKREKSLMAAKAIGSLMAIAVLAIVIFSTNVVTQADEMGADGTEVLATASDVVQSGVIQDEDGYFRYYVNGEVQKTAGWIDADDGTRYLIDENGVAAMKFTRSGDTIKIYRFSADSKDWTICKNEWQTVDNVLYYLNNSGLCEKIYDNSSKKAKSLSSGKLVQVKSQMLILNDGRTYYFNSNGDKVTKGGWYHINYDNMVFVTGGGSHYVKERIYKASGIFRMYSFNDSKKSWDMNKNLWKNTGRKLMYFDGSGTCTILYDQASNILYRYISSSKSYKRVSNVIDKLNGSRYYFYDANGNRRTSSGWKKVNGSTAYYVCDGGYVTSRYTDQKRTKKVYNFDYSKNKWVQKKNMWKTVYSSRYYFGSNGVATISYNNSTQKAYKFTGRKWKPAKKLIMKIGNANYYFNSAAKRVVKAGKYKTADGYIAYVNRRGVVYKREYDLSVKRYYTIDLGKGRKTRVYGYYDIGAANRLSKMVNQHRAENGLSSLKVSTSLTETATTRAKEISNKYSHYRPNGTLCLNSMYELYGENLACGFSGGDLVFRAWSKSTAHDSNMLNTTYKTMGVAVFVALKNDKQGYKRYYVLTFGK
;
A
#
# COMPACT_ATOMS: atom_id res chain seq x y z
N MET A 1 -3.50 38.16 26.38
CA MET A 1 -2.30 37.74 27.15
C MET A 1 -1.17 37.52 26.15
N SER A 2 -0.61 38.60 25.60
CA SER A 2 0.41 39.45 26.26
C SER A 2 1.69 38.66 26.48
N THR A 3 2.65 38.74 25.55
CA THR A 3 3.85 39.60 25.72
C THR A 3 4.52 39.40 27.07
N MET A 4 5.53 38.53 27.10
CA MET A 4 6.76 38.64 27.89
C MET A 4 7.62 37.40 27.63
N LYS A 5 8.43 37.47 26.58
CA LYS A 5 9.82 36.96 26.52
C LYS A 5 10.45 37.41 25.21
N THR A 6 10.38 38.72 25.01
CA THR A 6 11.30 39.49 24.18
C THR A 6 12.23 40.15 25.19
N ASN A 7 13.49 39.74 25.21
CA ASN A 7 14.69 40.47 25.63
C ASN A 7 15.78 39.45 25.96
N ILE A 8 16.99 39.67 25.42
CA ILE A 8 18.17 38.80 25.35
C ILE A 8 18.10 37.82 24.16
N ALA A 9 18.84 37.96 23.07
CA ALA A 9 19.76 38.99 22.63
C ALA A 9 19.87 38.90 21.10
N LYS A 10 19.48 39.98 20.44
CA LYS A 10 19.68 40.26 19.02
C LYS A 10 20.85 41.23 18.97
N ARG A 11 22.06 40.76 18.62
CA ARG A 11 23.20 41.57 18.17
C ARG A 11 24.37 40.64 17.89
N GLU A 12 24.55 40.27 16.62
CA GLU A 12 25.85 39.87 16.06
C GLU A 12 25.75 39.84 14.53
N LYS A 13 25.53 41.03 13.98
CA LYS A 13 26.05 41.46 12.68
C LYS A 13 26.47 42.92 12.87
N SER A 14 27.66 43.24 12.35
CA SER A 14 28.39 44.51 12.40
C SER A 14 29.21 44.80 13.67
N LEU A 15 30.50 44.41 13.64
CA LEU A 15 31.57 45.36 13.97
C LEU A 15 32.88 44.92 13.27
N MET A 16 33.15 45.55 12.13
CA MET A 16 34.53 45.84 11.74
C MET A 16 35.01 47.07 12.53
N ALA A 17 36.33 47.14 12.70
CA ALA A 17 37.16 48.30 13.02
C ALA A 17 37.61 48.50 14.49
N ALA A 18 38.92 48.22 14.64
CA ALA A 18 39.94 48.99 15.40
C ALA A 18 39.87 48.97 16.94
N LYS A 19 40.95 48.78 17.70
CA LYS A 19 42.41 48.73 17.43
C LYS A 19 43.13 48.30 18.72
N ALA A 20 44.36 47.78 18.56
CA ALA A 20 45.53 47.91 19.46
C ALA A 20 45.56 47.08 20.77
N ILE A 21 46.62 46.36 21.20
CA ILE A 21 48.06 46.26 20.85
C ILE A 21 48.65 44.92 21.40
N GLY A 22 49.69 44.40 20.73
CA GLY A 22 50.75 43.49 21.26
C GLY A 22 50.59 42.01 20.89
N SER A 23 51.47 41.31 20.13
CA SER A 23 52.91 41.45 19.94
C SER A 23 53.38 40.88 18.58
N LEU A 24 54.53 41.42 18.13
CA LEU A 24 55.20 41.27 16.83
C LEU A 24 55.94 39.94 16.59
N MET A 25 55.90 39.54 15.31
CA MET A 25 56.96 39.10 14.37
C MET A 25 58.11 38.16 14.78
N ALA A 26 58.26 37.09 13.98
CA ALA A 26 59.50 36.81 13.24
C ALA A 26 59.17 35.97 11.98
N ILE A 27 59.35 36.55 10.80
CA ILE A 27 59.36 35.89 9.48
C ILE A 27 60.84 35.72 9.11
N ALA A 28 61.24 34.51 8.71
CA ALA A 28 62.50 34.27 8.04
C ALA A 28 62.25 33.47 6.75
N VAL A 29 62.85 34.00 5.69
CA VAL A 29 62.72 33.71 4.27
C VAL A 29 63.58 32.51 3.86
N LEU A 30 63.08 31.63 2.99
CA LEU A 30 63.81 31.18 1.79
C LEU A 30 62.89 30.41 0.83
N ALA A 31 62.46 31.06 -0.25
CA ALA A 31 61.98 30.39 -1.45
C ALA A 31 62.63 31.10 -2.64
N ILE A 32 63.71 30.51 -3.13
CA ILE A 32 64.36 30.92 -4.37
C ILE A 32 63.54 30.33 -5.51
N VAL A 33 62.86 31.19 -6.28
CA VAL A 33 62.25 30.87 -7.57
C VAL A 33 63.11 31.56 -8.61
N ILE A 34 63.88 30.78 -9.37
CA ILE A 34 64.62 31.27 -10.54
C ILE A 34 63.68 31.16 -11.74
N PHE A 35 63.24 32.30 -12.26
CA PHE A 35 62.76 32.42 -13.63
C PHE A 35 63.97 32.76 -14.50
N SER A 36 64.35 31.88 -15.43
CA SER A 36 65.25 32.21 -16.52
C SER A 36 64.45 32.92 -17.62
N THR A 37 64.60 34.23 -17.73
CA THR A 37 64.23 34.97 -18.95
C THR A 37 65.51 35.30 -19.71
N ASN A 38 65.65 34.72 -20.90
CA ASN A 38 66.66 35.11 -21.87
C ASN A 38 66.44 36.57 -22.29
N VAL A 39 67.31 37.46 -21.82
CA VAL A 39 67.51 38.77 -22.44
C VAL A 39 68.76 38.65 -23.30
N VAL A 40 68.56 38.62 -24.61
CA VAL A 40 69.63 38.79 -25.60
C VAL A 40 70.03 40.26 -25.57
N THR A 41 71.19 40.58 -25.01
CA THR A 41 71.88 41.84 -25.29
C THR A 41 72.79 41.62 -26.49
N GLN A 42 72.38 42.16 -27.64
CA GLN A 42 73.30 42.50 -28.72
C GLN A 42 74.10 43.72 -28.23
N ALA A 43 75.41 43.58 -28.14
CA ALA A 43 76.33 44.71 -28.03
C ALA A 43 77.12 44.76 -29.33
N ASP A 44 76.79 45.71 -30.19
CA ASP A 44 77.75 46.31 -31.12
C ASP A 44 78.19 47.63 -30.47
N GLU A 45 79.49 47.79 -30.24
CA GLU A 45 80.29 48.93 -30.72
C GLU A 45 81.73 48.91 -30.15
N MET A 46 82.66 48.69 -31.07
CA MET A 46 84.02 49.23 -31.22
C MET A 46 84.92 49.43 -29.99
N GLY A 47 86.00 48.63 -29.92
CA GLY A 47 87.24 49.03 -29.28
C GLY A 47 88.08 49.91 -30.21
N ALA A 48 88.55 51.05 -29.70
CA ALA A 48 89.77 51.67 -30.22
C ALA A 48 90.94 50.72 -29.90
N ASP A 49 91.78 50.44 -30.89
CA ASP A 49 92.97 49.57 -30.86
C ASP A 49 92.76 48.07 -31.15
N GLY A 50 92.16 47.77 -32.30
CA GLY A 50 92.89 47.10 -33.39
C GLY A 50 93.67 45.79 -33.12
N THR A 51 93.25 44.91 -32.21
CA THR A 51 93.74 43.52 -32.14
C THR A 51 92.64 42.54 -31.78
N GLU A 52 92.38 41.56 -32.66
CA GLU A 52 91.49 40.44 -32.40
C GLU A 52 92.07 39.54 -31.31
N VAL A 53 91.33 39.36 -30.21
CA VAL A 53 91.52 38.25 -29.29
C VAL A 53 90.33 37.31 -29.44
N LEU A 54 90.57 36.20 -30.13
CA LEU A 54 89.69 35.03 -30.13
C LEU A 54 89.51 34.54 -28.69
N ALA A 55 88.35 34.78 -28.09
CA ALA A 55 87.95 34.08 -26.88
C ALA A 55 87.64 32.61 -27.26
N THR A 56 88.55 31.71 -26.89
CA THR A 56 88.35 30.27 -27.00
C THR A 56 87.22 29.82 -26.08
N ALA A 57 86.26 29.07 -26.63
CA ALA A 57 85.18 28.44 -25.89
C ALA A 57 85.72 27.33 -24.95
N SER A 58 86.09 27.69 -23.73
CA SER A 58 86.13 26.75 -22.61
C SER A 58 85.70 27.50 -21.36
N ASP A 59 84.46 27.25 -20.94
CA ASP A 59 83.89 27.42 -19.59
C ASP A 59 82.37 27.64 -19.65
N VAL A 60 81.67 26.82 -20.45
CA VAL A 60 80.23 26.62 -20.20
C VAL A 60 80.14 25.67 -19.02
N VAL A 61 79.89 26.22 -17.83
CA VAL A 61 79.67 25.42 -16.63
C VAL A 61 78.44 24.55 -16.87
N GLN A 62 78.65 23.26 -17.13
CA GLN A 62 77.58 22.35 -17.55
C GLN A 62 76.61 22.12 -16.39
N SER A 63 75.36 22.48 -16.59
CA SER A 63 74.25 22.19 -15.68
C SER A 63 73.18 21.40 -16.45
N GLY A 64 72.59 20.39 -15.82
CA GLY A 64 71.61 19.49 -16.44
C GLY A 64 71.98 18.01 -16.32
N VAL A 65 71.16 17.15 -16.93
CA VAL A 65 71.41 15.70 -16.97
C VAL A 65 72.23 15.38 -18.21
N ILE A 66 73.47 14.94 -18.01
CA ILE A 66 74.47 14.73 -19.05
C ILE A 66 74.87 13.25 -19.04
N GLN A 67 75.07 12.67 -20.23
CA GLN A 67 75.66 11.34 -20.34
C GLN A 67 77.18 11.48 -20.28
N ASP A 68 77.77 10.90 -19.25
CA ASP A 68 79.22 10.88 -19.07
C ASP A 68 79.86 9.82 -19.99
N GLU A 69 81.18 9.86 -20.13
CA GLU A 69 81.94 8.93 -20.98
C GLU A 69 81.76 7.45 -20.58
N ASP A 70 81.45 7.19 -19.32
CA ASP A 70 81.14 5.85 -18.80
C ASP A 70 79.71 5.36 -19.16
N GLY A 71 78.97 6.17 -19.92
CA GLY A 71 77.64 5.90 -20.44
C GLY A 71 76.51 6.16 -19.43
N TYR A 72 76.81 6.59 -18.20
CA TYR A 72 75.79 6.91 -17.21
C TYR A 72 75.31 8.35 -17.37
N PHE A 73 74.02 8.55 -17.14
CA PHE A 73 73.42 9.90 -17.10
C PHE A 73 73.52 10.43 -15.67
N ARG A 74 74.24 11.55 -15.45
CA ARG A 74 74.38 12.20 -14.13
C ARG A 74 73.83 13.62 -14.14
N TYR A 75 73.31 14.07 -13.01
CA TYR A 75 72.80 15.44 -12.86
C TYR A 75 73.87 16.37 -12.31
N TYR A 76 74.22 17.40 -13.09
CA TYR A 76 75.20 18.42 -12.72
C TYR A 76 74.52 19.76 -12.44
N VAL A 77 75.01 20.48 -11.43
CA VAL A 77 74.70 21.90 -11.21
C VAL A 77 76.02 22.61 -11.02
N ASN A 78 76.27 23.62 -11.85
CA ASN A 78 77.52 24.36 -11.87
C ASN A 78 78.77 23.44 -11.95
N GLY A 79 78.71 22.37 -12.75
CA GLY A 79 79.83 21.43 -12.92
C GLY A 79 79.99 20.39 -11.80
N GLU A 80 79.18 20.43 -10.74
CA GLU A 80 79.21 19.45 -9.65
C GLU A 80 78.05 18.45 -9.71
N VAL A 81 78.35 17.16 -9.57
CA VAL A 81 77.34 16.09 -9.51
C VAL A 81 76.47 16.24 -8.27
N GLN A 82 75.17 16.37 -8.49
CA GLN A 82 74.17 16.47 -7.45
C GLN A 82 73.73 15.07 -6.99
N LYS A 83 73.85 14.81 -5.68
CA LYS A 83 73.56 13.49 -5.08
C LYS A 83 72.25 13.44 -4.28
N THR A 84 71.37 14.42 -4.45
CA THR A 84 70.07 14.44 -3.77
C THR A 84 69.10 13.56 -4.55
N ALA A 85 68.69 12.44 -3.95
CA ALA A 85 67.76 11.51 -4.58
C ALA A 85 66.37 12.15 -4.74
N GLY A 86 65.76 11.98 -5.92
CA GLY A 86 64.44 12.54 -6.21
C GLY A 86 64.23 12.84 -7.70
N TRP A 87 63.00 13.25 -8.03
CA TRP A 87 62.69 13.73 -9.36
C TRP A 87 63.13 15.17 -9.54
N ILE A 88 63.81 15.45 -10.65
CA ILE A 88 64.18 16.79 -11.09
C ILE A 88 63.61 17.09 -12.46
N ASP A 89 63.35 18.37 -12.73
CA ASP A 89 62.89 18.88 -14.02
C ASP A 89 64.09 19.39 -14.84
N ALA A 90 64.16 18.99 -16.11
CA ALA A 90 65.08 19.55 -17.08
C ALA A 90 64.39 20.63 -17.93
N ASP A 91 65.16 21.52 -18.53
CA ASP A 91 64.67 22.68 -19.29
C ASP A 91 63.80 22.32 -20.51
N ASP A 92 63.96 21.10 -21.05
CA ASP A 92 63.20 20.57 -22.18
C ASP A 92 61.83 19.95 -21.77
N GLY A 93 61.49 20.01 -20.48
CA GLY A 93 60.28 19.42 -19.90
C GLY A 93 60.38 17.90 -19.65
N THR A 94 61.55 17.30 -19.85
CA THR A 94 61.87 15.95 -19.39
C THR A 94 62.11 15.96 -17.89
N ARG A 95 61.72 14.89 -17.19
CA ARG A 95 62.04 14.71 -15.77
C ARG A 95 62.91 13.48 -15.58
N TYR A 96 63.82 13.54 -14.62
CA TYR A 96 64.74 12.44 -14.29
C TYR A 96 64.64 12.10 -12.80
N LEU A 97 64.59 10.81 -12.48
CA LEU A 97 64.74 10.33 -11.11
C LEU A 97 66.22 10.11 -10.85
N ILE A 98 66.81 10.93 -10.01
CA ILE A 98 68.21 10.84 -9.60
C ILE A 98 68.31 9.96 -8.35
N ASP A 99 69.28 9.05 -8.33
CA ASP A 99 69.58 8.21 -7.17
C ASP A 99 70.57 8.89 -6.20
N GLU A 100 70.92 8.20 -5.11
CA GLU A 100 71.84 8.72 -4.07
C GLU A 100 73.28 8.93 -4.56
N ASN A 101 73.63 8.41 -5.75
CA ASN A 101 74.94 8.57 -6.37
C ASN A 101 74.95 9.70 -7.42
N GLY A 102 73.81 10.35 -7.65
CA GLY A 102 73.66 11.39 -8.67
C GLY A 102 73.40 10.84 -10.07
N VAL A 103 73.08 9.55 -10.21
CA VAL A 103 72.81 8.88 -11.49
C VAL A 103 71.31 8.87 -11.76
N ALA A 104 70.92 9.15 -13.01
CA ALA A 104 69.53 9.10 -13.42
C ALA A 104 69.06 7.65 -13.63
N ALA A 105 68.16 7.18 -12.75
CA ALA A 105 67.59 5.84 -12.78
C ALA A 105 66.33 5.73 -13.64
N MET A 106 65.55 6.81 -13.76
CA MET A 106 64.34 6.86 -14.59
C MET A 106 64.24 8.17 -15.36
N LYS A 107 63.59 8.12 -16.52
CA LYS A 107 63.28 9.27 -17.38
C LYS A 107 61.79 9.31 -17.65
N PHE A 108 61.16 10.46 -17.45
CA PHE A 108 59.76 10.73 -17.73
C PHE A 108 59.66 11.79 -18.82
N THR A 109 58.89 11.51 -19.87
CA THR A 109 58.61 12.49 -20.93
C THR A 109 57.11 12.67 -21.09
N ARG A 110 56.70 13.91 -21.36
CA ARG A 110 55.31 14.27 -21.58
C ARG A 110 55.16 15.27 -22.71
N SER A 111 54.39 14.91 -23.73
CA SER A 111 53.93 15.81 -24.78
C SER A 111 52.41 15.76 -24.86
N GLY A 112 51.75 16.77 -24.30
CA GLY A 112 50.30 16.78 -24.08
C GLY A 112 49.84 15.62 -23.19
N ASP A 113 49.03 14.72 -23.77
CA ASP A 113 48.54 13.49 -23.14
C ASP A 113 49.41 12.25 -23.44
N THR A 114 50.44 12.39 -24.27
CA THR A 114 51.40 11.31 -24.53
C THR A 114 52.45 11.33 -23.42
N ILE A 115 52.38 10.35 -22.53
CA ILE A 115 53.33 10.17 -21.43
C ILE A 115 54.06 8.85 -21.61
N LYS A 116 55.38 8.89 -21.52
CA LYS A 116 56.26 7.73 -21.55
C LYS A 116 57.22 7.79 -20.36
N ILE A 117 57.55 6.61 -19.84
CA ILE A 117 58.47 6.46 -18.72
C ILE A 117 59.48 5.39 -19.10
N TYR A 118 60.75 5.68 -18.84
CA TYR A 118 61.87 4.83 -19.17
C TYR A 118 62.67 4.54 -17.90
N ARG A 119 63.27 3.36 -17.85
CA ARG A 119 64.22 2.92 -16.83
C ARG A 119 65.60 2.85 -17.48
N PHE A 120 66.60 3.39 -16.81
CA PHE A 120 67.98 3.26 -17.28
C PHE A 120 68.43 1.80 -17.11
N SER A 121 69.07 1.26 -18.14
CA SER A 121 69.66 -0.08 -18.13
C SER A 121 71.17 0.05 -18.01
N ALA A 122 71.73 -0.38 -16.88
CA ALA A 122 73.17 -0.36 -16.67
C ALA A 122 73.92 -1.32 -17.62
N ASP A 123 73.25 -2.35 -18.12
CA ASP A 123 73.83 -3.34 -19.05
C ASP A 123 73.98 -2.75 -20.46
N SER A 124 72.95 -2.06 -20.95
CA SER A 124 72.95 -1.48 -22.30
C SER A 124 73.39 -0.01 -22.34
N LYS A 125 73.62 0.61 -21.18
CA LYS A 125 73.90 2.06 -21.03
C LYS A 125 72.89 2.95 -21.74
N ASP A 126 71.62 2.53 -21.76
CA ASP A 126 70.55 3.23 -22.49
C ASP A 126 69.18 3.09 -21.80
N TRP A 127 68.20 3.87 -22.26
CA TRP A 127 66.85 3.96 -21.73
C TRP A 127 65.92 2.87 -22.28
N THR A 128 65.39 2.04 -21.39
CA THR A 128 64.36 1.04 -21.73
C THR A 128 62.98 1.55 -21.34
N ILE A 129 62.02 1.55 -22.27
CA ILE A 129 60.66 1.99 -21.97
C ILE A 129 59.92 1.01 -21.04
N CYS A 130 59.28 1.52 -19.98
CA CYS A 130 58.45 0.76 -19.06
C CYS A 130 57.16 0.28 -19.78
N LYS A 131 56.78 -0.99 -19.56
CA LYS A 131 55.62 -1.63 -20.24
C LYS A 131 54.86 -2.54 -19.29
N ASN A 132 53.53 -2.54 -19.42
CA ASN A 132 52.59 -3.37 -18.63
C ASN A 132 52.72 -3.22 -17.10
N GLU A 133 53.18 -2.08 -16.62
CA GLU A 133 53.50 -1.86 -15.21
C GLU A 133 53.06 -0.46 -14.74
N TRP A 134 52.92 -0.32 -13.42
CA TRP A 134 52.75 0.97 -12.77
C TRP A 134 54.11 1.57 -12.44
N GLN A 135 54.29 2.86 -12.72
CA GLN A 135 55.43 3.65 -12.27
C GLN A 135 54.94 4.82 -11.43
N THR A 136 55.76 5.19 -10.45
CA THR A 136 55.47 6.32 -9.56
C THR A 136 56.39 7.46 -9.92
N VAL A 137 55.80 8.62 -10.20
CA VAL A 137 56.53 9.87 -10.32
C VAL A 137 55.98 10.85 -9.30
N ASP A 138 56.83 11.25 -8.35
CA ASP A 138 56.43 11.97 -7.14
C ASP A 138 55.31 11.22 -6.38
N ASN A 139 54.13 11.85 -6.26
CA ASN A 139 52.96 11.25 -5.62
C ASN A 139 51.90 10.78 -6.64
N VAL A 140 52.28 10.61 -7.91
CA VAL A 140 51.37 10.25 -9.00
C VAL A 140 51.76 8.90 -9.62
N LEU A 141 50.79 8.01 -9.71
CA LEU A 141 50.92 6.71 -10.33
C LEU A 141 50.56 6.78 -11.81
N TYR A 142 51.39 6.18 -12.67
CA TYR A 142 51.21 6.09 -14.12
C TYR A 142 51.27 4.62 -14.53
N TYR A 143 50.23 4.12 -15.20
CA TYR A 143 50.24 2.78 -15.78
C TYR A 143 50.63 2.84 -17.24
N LEU A 144 51.65 2.10 -17.63
CA LEU A 144 52.14 2.00 -19.00
C LEU A 144 51.59 0.71 -19.61
N ASN A 145 50.96 0.81 -20.78
CA ASN A 145 50.44 -0.35 -21.49
C ASN A 145 51.56 -1.13 -22.20
N ASN A 146 51.21 -2.11 -23.04
CA ASN A 146 52.18 -2.95 -23.74
C ASN A 146 53.05 -2.19 -24.77
N SER A 147 52.60 -1.03 -25.27
CA SER A 147 53.41 -0.17 -26.14
C SER A 147 54.26 0.85 -25.37
N GLY A 148 54.14 0.89 -24.04
CA GLY A 148 54.81 1.85 -23.16
C GLY A 148 54.14 3.22 -23.11
N LEU A 149 52.91 3.33 -23.64
CA LEU A 149 52.09 4.54 -23.53
C LEU A 149 51.34 4.53 -22.20
N CYS A 150 51.29 5.68 -21.52
CA CYS A 150 50.47 5.83 -20.32
C CYS A 150 48.98 5.71 -20.64
N GLU A 151 48.31 4.73 -20.02
CA GLU A 151 46.87 4.50 -20.18
C GLU A 151 46.08 4.96 -18.95
N LYS A 152 46.69 4.98 -17.77
CA LYS A 152 46.00 5.31 -16.51
C LYS A 152 46.89 6.17 -15.63
N ILE A 153 46.29 7.15 -14.98
CA ILE A 153 46.95 8.03 -14.02
C ILE A 153 46.14 8.03 -12.74
N TYR A 154 46.78 7.98 -11.59
CA TYR A 154 46.15 8.23 -10.31
C TYR A 154 47.02 9.13 -9.44
N ASP A 155 46.48 10.29 -9.09
CA ASP A 155 47.12 11.27 -8.22
C ASP A 155 46.75 10.97 -6.77
N ASN A 156 47.74 10.63 -5.93
CA ASN A 156 47.51 10.32 -4.53
C ASN A 156 47.15 11.57 -3.70
N SER A 157 47.58 12.76 -4.10
CA SER A 157 47.26 14.00 -3.39
C SER A 157 45.80 14.37 -3.63
N SER A 158 45.39 14.40 -4.89
CA SER A 158 44.02 14.80 -5.26
C SER A 158 43.01 13.65 -5.13
N LYS A 159 43.47 12.38 -5.03
CA LYS A 159 42.65 11.15 -5.07
C LYS A 159 41.81 11.03 -6.35
N LYS A 160 42.32 11.55 -7.47
CA LYS A 160 41.64 11.52 -8.78
C LYS A 160 42.39 10.64 -9.76
N ALA A 161 41.65 10.05 -10.68
CA ALA A 161 42.23 9.26 -11.75
C ALA A 161 41.89 9.81 -13.13
N LYS A 162 42.76 9.52 -14.10
CA LYS A 162 42.51 9.67 -15.53
C LYS A 162 42.74 8.34 -16.23
N SER A 163 42.03 8.10 -17.31
CA SER A 163 42.24 6.95 -18.19
C SER A 163 42.20 7.38 -19.65
N LEU A 164 43.01 6.73 -20.47
CA LEU A 164 43.10 6.98 -21.90
C LEU A 164 41.79 6.56 -22.58
N SER A 165 41.16 7.49 -23.29
CA SER A 165 39.95 7.29 -24.05
C SER A 165 40.05 8.09 -25.35
N SER A 166 39.93 7.40 -26.49
CA SER A 166 40.06 8.00 -27.83
C SER A 166 41.31 8.88 -27.99
N GLY A 167 42.45 8.43 -27.46
CA GLY A 167 43.74 9.13 -27.54
C GLY A 167 43.94 10.29 -26.55
N LYS A 168 42.98 10.54 -25.64
CA LYS A 168 43.09 11.60 -24.61
C LYS A 168 42.96 11.03 -23.21
N LEU A 169 43.67 11.63 -22.25
CA LEU A 169 43.58 11.23 -20.83
C LEU A 169 42.40 11.93 -20.17
N VAL A 170 41.29 11.22 -20.08
CA VAL A 170 40.02 11.74 -19.55
C VAL A 170 39.87 11.38 -18.08
N GLN A 171 39.33 12.29 -17.28
CA GLN A 171 39.05 12.02 -15.86
C GLN A 171 38.07 10.85 -15.71
N VAL A 172 38.41 9.90 -14.83
CA VAL A 172 37.54 8.76 -14.49
C VAL A 172 36.39 9.27 -13.61
N LYS A 173 35.16 9.21 -14.11
CA LYS A 173 33.94 9.64 -13.41
C LYS A 173 32.87 8.57 -13.50
N SER A 174 32.20 8.28 -12.39
CA SER A 174 31.18 7.23 -12.30
C SER A 174 31.65 5.89 -12.88
N GLN A 175 32.90 5.52 -12.62
CA GLN A 175 33.58 4.38 -13.25
C GLN A 175 34.52 3.68 -12.27
N MET A 176 34.95 2.48 -12.63
CA MET A 176 35.91 1.69 -11.87
C MET A 176 37.30 1.77 -12.52
N LEU A 177 38.36 1.74 -11.71
CA LEU A 177 39.74 1.64 -12.18
C LEU A 177 40.53 0.67 -11.29
N ILE A 178 41.36 -0.18 -11.89
CA ILE A 178 42.31 -1.02 -11.17
C ILE A 178 43.55 -0.15 -10.89
N LEU A 179 44.06 -0.16 -9.66
CA LEU A 179 45.28 0.57 -9.26
C LEU A 179 46.48 -0.38 -9.08
N ASN A 180 47.62 0.15 -8.65
CA ASN A 180 48.89 -0.57 -8.54
C ASN A 180 48.90 -1.74 -7.55
N ASP A 181 47.98 -1.77 -6.59
CA ASP A 181 47.79 -2.90 -5.67
C ASP A 181 46.98 -4.08 -6.28
N GLY A 182 46.61 -3.97 -7.55
CA GLY A 182 45.81 -4.94 -8.28
C GLY A 182 44.33 -4.96 -7.89
N ARG A 183 43.86 -4.03 -7.05
CA ARG A 183 42.45 -3.93 -6.65
C ARG A 183 41.71 -2.90 -7.49
N THR A 184 40.41 -3.13 -7.62
CA THR A 184 39.49 -2.22 -8.32
C THR A 184 38.94 -1.18 -7.36
N TYR A 185 38.94 0.09 -7.76
CA TYR A 185 38.39 1.22 -7.00
C TYR A 185 37.28 1.90 -7.79
N TYR A 186 36.31 2.48 -7.10
CA TYR A 186 35.20 3.20 -7.71
C TYR A 186 35.38 4.72 -7.55
N PHE A 187 35.15 5.46 -8.62
CA PHE A 187 35.19 6.91 -8.67
C PHE A 187 33.78 7.47 -8.88
N ASN A 188 33.38 8.42 -8.06
CA ASN A 188 32.04 9.02 -8.10
C ASN A 188 31.84 9.94 -9.32
N SER A 189 30.70 10.63 -9.40
CA SER A 189 30.38 11.56 -10.51
C SER A 189 31.32 12.78 -10.58
N ASN A 190 31.96 13.14 -9.47
CA ASN A 190 32.96 14.22 -9.40
C ASN A 190 34.37 13.72 -9.78
N GLY A 191 34.53 12.40 -9.91
CA GLY A 191 35.77 11.70 -10.19
C GLY A 191 36.68 11.56 -8.98
N ASP A 192 36.12 11.61 -7.77
CA ASP A 192 36.83 11.34 -6.54
C ASP A 192 36.75 9.84 -6.21
N LYS A 193 37.86 9.26 -5.74
CA LYS A 193 37.88 7.88 -5.24
C LYS A 193 36.96 7.73 -4.03
N VAL A 194 36.00 6.82 -4.10
CA VAL A 194 35.04 6.59 -3.02
C VAL A 194 35.71 5.89 -1.84
N THR A 195 35.54 6.43 -0.64
CA THR A 195 36.11 5.89 0.62
C THR A 195 35.04 5.44 1.61
N LYS A 196 33.82 5.96 1.53
CA LYS A 196 32.72 5.52 2.40
C LYS A 196 32.23 4.15 1.95
N GLY A 197 32.23 3.18 2.88
CA GLY A 197 31.75 1.83 2.60
C GLY A 197 30.25 1.80 2.29
N GLY A 198 29.84 0.99 1.32
CA GLY A 198 28.43 0.88 0.91
C GLY A 198 28.21 0.54 -0.56
N TRP A 199 26.94 0.43 -0.94
CA TRP A 199 26.51 0.23 -2.33
C TRP A 199 26.43 1.55 -3.08
N TYR A 200 27.00 1.57 -4.28
CA TYR A 200 26.97 2.69 -5.21
C TYR A 200 26.43 2.26 -6.57
N HIS A 201 25.67 3.15 -7.19
CA HIS A 201 25.12 2.96 -8.52
C HIS A 201 26.02 3.65 -9.54
N ILE A 202 26.65 2.86 -10.41
CA ILE A 202 27.35 3.37 -11.60
C ILE A 202 26.29 3.90 -12.58
N ASN A 203 25.27 3.09 -12.81
CA ASN A 203 24.05 3.46 -13.50
C ASN A 203 22.92 2.57 -12.98
N TYR A 204 21.77 2.53 -13.66
CA TYR A 204 20.67 1.66 -13.23
C TYR A 204 21.07 0.18 -13.24
N ASP A 205 21.83 -0.26 -14.25
CA ASP A 205 22.14 -1.66 -14.50
C ASP A 205 23.43 -2.15 -13.83
N ASN A 206 24.30 -1.24 -13.40
CA ASN A 206 25.63 -1.54 -12.86
C ASN A 206 25.83 -0.90 -11.49
N MET A 207 26.29 -1.70 -10.53
CA MET A 207 26.37 -1.34 -9.12
C MET A 207 27.58 -2.02 -8.47
N VAL A 208 28.15 -1.36 -7.48
CA VAL A 208 29.35 -1.83 -6.79
C VAL A 208 29.24 -1.61 -5.29
N PHE A 209 29.81 -2.53 -4.52
CA PHE A 209 29.99 -2.38 -3.08
C PHE A 209 31.45 -2.04 -2.78
N VAL A 210 31.67 -0.89 -2.15
CA VAL A 210 32.98 -0.42 -1.69
C VAL A 210 33.18 -0.80 -0.23
N THR A 211 34.37 -1.31 0.14
CA THR A 211 34.71 -1.65 1.52
C THR A 211 34.82 -0.42 2.42
N GLY A 212 34.41 -0.56 3.68
CA GLY A 212 34.79 0.37 4.76
C GLY A 212 36.14 -0.01 5.37
N GLY A 213 36.77 0.89 6.13
CA GLY A 213 37.97 0.58 6.92
C GLY A 213 39.28 0.52 6.12
N GLY A 214 39.73 1.66 5.58
CA GLY A 214 41.10 1.87 5.08
C GLY A 214 41.39 1.40 3.65
N SER A 215 40.90 0.22 3.24
CA SER A 215 41.24 -0.35 1.92
C SER A 215 40.41 0.18 0.76
N HIS A 216 39.14 0.55 1.00
CA HIS A 216 38.26 1.30 0.07
C HIS A 216 38.14 0.77 -1.37
N TYR A 217 38.32 -0.53 -1.57
CA TYR A 217 38.22 -1.16 -2.88
C TYR A 217 36.83 -1.75 -3.11
N VAL A 218 36.53 -2.08 -4.36
CA VAL A 218 35.29 -2.72 -4.78
C VAL A 218 35.35 -4.22 -4.43
N LYS A 219 34.55 -4.64 -3.46
CA LYS A 219 34.49 -6.04 -3.00
C LYS A 219 33.38 -6.85 -3.65
N GLU A 220 32.27 -6.22 -4.01
CA GLU A 220 31.17 -6.88 -4.72
C GLU A 220 30.75 -6.02 -5.91
N ARG A 221 30.24 -6.67 -6.95
CA ARG A 221 29.66 -5.97 -8.11
C ARG A 221 28.43 -6.69 -8.62
N ILE A 222 27.46 -5.91 -9.09
CA ILE A 222 26.29 -6.36 -9.82
C ILE A 222 26.30 -5.64 -11.16
N TYR A 223 26.19 -6.37 -12.26
CA TYR A 223 26.08 -5.80 -13.58
C TYR A 223 25.06 -6.55 -14.41
N LYS A 224 24.51 -5.88 -15.42
CA LYS A 224 23.59 -6.48 -16.37
C LYS A 224 24.29 -6.67 -17.71
N ALA A 225 24.40 -7.92 -18.14
CA ALA A 225 24.95 -8.27 -19.45
C ALA A 225 23.95 -9.14 -20.20
N SER A 226 23.72 -8.80 -21.47
CA SER A 226 22.75 -9.50 -22.35
C SER A 226 21.37 -9.67 -21.71
N GLY A 227 20.90 -8.62 -21.02
CA GLY A 227 19.60 -8.58 -20.35
C GLY A 227 19.57 -9.19 -18.94
N ILE A 228 20.65 -9.80 -18.46
CA ILE A 228 20.67 -10.58 -17.21
C ILE A 228 21.55 -9.90 -16.16
N PHE A 229 20.99 -9.67 -14.97
CA PHE A 229 21.81 -9.25 -13.82
C PHE A 229 22.53 -10.45 -13.21
N ARG A 230 23.83 -10.25 -12.93
CA ARG A 230 24.69 -11.20 -12.20
C ARG A 230 25.43 -10.48 -11.08
N MET A 231 25.79 -11.22 -10.03
CA MET A 231 26.53 -10.72 -8.88
C MET A 231 27.83 -11.49 -8.71
N TYR A 232 28.89 -10.76 -8.37
CA TYR A 232 30.22 -11.32 -8.11
C TYR A 232 30.83 -10.69 -6.87
N SER A 233 31.66 -11.47 -6.18
CA SER A 233 32.47 -11.06 -5.05
C SER A 233 33.95 -11.22 -5.39
N PHE A 234 34.77 -10.24 -5.02
CA PHE A 234 36.20 -10.28 -5.27
C PHE A 234 36.89 -11.19 -4.25
N ASN A 235 37.66 -12.15 -4.76
CA ASN A 235 38.46 -13.08 -3.98
C ASN A 235 39.88 -12.52 -3.85
N ASP A 236 40.21 -11.99 -2.67
CA ASP A 236 41.51 -11.35 -2.44
C ASP A 236 42.70 -12.33 -2.55
N SER A 237 42.49 -13.61 -2.23
CA SER A 237 43.52 -14.66 -2.30
C SER A 237 43.82 -15.06 -3.74
N LYS A 238 42.77 -15.20 -4.58
CA LYS A 238 42.90 -15.57 -6.00
C LYS A 238 43.08 -14.38 -6.93
N LYS A 239 42.89 -13.16 -6.43
CA LYS A 239 42.81 -11.92 -7.23
C LYS A 239 41.80 -12.03 -8.38
N SER A 240 40.66 -12.68 -8.14
CA SER A 240 39.65 -12.99 -9.15
C SER A 240 38.23 -12.67 -8.68
N TRP A 241 37.24 -12.74 -9.58
CA TRP A 241 35.83 -12.50 -9.28
C TRP A 241 35.05 -13.82 -9.24
N ASP A 242 34.52 -14.17 -8.08
CA ASP A 242 33.70 -15.36 -7.89
C ASP A 242 32.21 -15.02 -8.02
N MET A 243 31.44 -15.83 -8.77
CA MET A 243 30.01 -15.62 -8.98
C MET A 243 29.20 -16.03 -7.75
N ASN A 244 28.29 -15.15 -7.33
CA ASN A 244 27.36 -15.43 -6.23
C ASN A 244 26.09 -16.15 -6.73
N LYS A 245 25.58 -17.10 -5.93
CA LYS A 245 24.43 -17.97 -6.26
C LYS A 245 23.55 -18.18 -5.03
N ASN A 246 22.28 -18.53 -5.23
CA ASN A 246 21.31 -18.88 -4.19
C ASN A 246 21.18 -17.87 -3.05
N LEU A 247 21.12 -16.57 -3.36
CA LEU A 247 21.07 -15.53 -2.32
C LEU A 247 20.18 -14.35 -2.66
N TRP A 248 19.67 -13.72 -1.61
CA TRP A 248 19.07 -12.39 -1.65
C TRP A 248 20.13 -11.32 -1.43
N LYS A 249 20.08 -10.24 -2.21
CA LYS A 249 20.92 -9.06 -2.02
C LYS A 249 20.10 -7.79 -1.97
N ASN A 250 20.25 -7.04 -0.89
CA ASN A 250 19.74 -5.69 -0.74
C ASN A 250 20.88 -4.70 -1.01
N THR A 251 20.61 -3.72 -1.86
CA THR A 251 21.57 -2.71 -2.34
C THR A 251 21.14 -1.30 -1.95
N GLY A 252 20.14 -1.18 -1.06
CA GLY A 252 19.45 0.06 -0.73
C GLY A 252 18.32 0.37 -1.71
N ARG A 253 18.63 0.48 -3.00
CA ARG A 253 17.63 0.77 -4.05
C ARG A 253 16.90 -0.48 -4.56
N LYS A 254 17.62 -1.59 -4.66
CA LYS A 254 17.11 -2.84 -5.24
C LYS A 254 17.27 -4.00 -4.25
N LEU A 255 16.22 -4.80 -4.16
CA LEU A 255 16.25 -6.12 -3.54
C LEU A 255 16.20 -7.18 -4.65
N MET A 256 17.23 -8.01 -4.73
CA MET A 256 17.46 -8.94 -5.85
C MET A 256 17.63 -10.36 -5.33
N TYR A 257 17.14 -11.36 -6.07
CA TYR A 257 17.40 -12.77 -5.77
C TYR A 257 18.14 -13.44 -6.94
N PHE A 258 19.28 -14.04 -6.64
CA PHE A 258 20.12 -14.80 -7.57
C PHE A 258 19.92 -16.29 -7.34
N ASP A 259 19.54 -17.02 -8.39
CA ASP A 259 19.27 -18.45 -8.33
C ASP A 259 20.57 -19.31 -8.34
N GLY A 260 20.43 -20.63 -8.46
CA GLY A 260 21.55 -21.57 -8.49
C GLY A 260 22.46 -21.42 -9.72
N SER A 261 22.00 -20.75 -10.79
CA SER A 261 22.82 -20.41 -11.95
C SER A 261 23.53 -19.07 -11.80
N GLY A 262 23.24 -18.31 -10.74
CA GLY A 262 23.71 -16.93 -10.56
C GLY A 262 22.89 -15.92 -11.37
N THR A 263 21.74 -16.33 -11.91
CA THR A 263 20.82 -15.44 -12.64
C THR A 263 19.91 -14.74 -11.65
N CYS A 264 19.82 -13.40 -11.75
CA CYS A 264 18.83 -12.67 -10.98
C CYS A 264 17.42 -12.95 -11.52
N THR A 265 16.62 -13.72 -10.79
CA THR A 265 15.25 -14.08 -11.21
C THR A 265 14.17 -13.17 -10.63
N ILE A 266 14.50 -12.44 -9.56
CA ILE A 266 13.60 -11.51 -8.87
C ILE A 266 14.31 -10.18 -8.69
N LEU A 267 13.69 -9.10 -9.13
CA LEU A 267 14.16 -7.74 -8.92
C LEU A 267 13.03 -6.91 -8.35
N TYR A 268 13.21 -6.34 -7.16
CA TYR A 268 12.29 -5.40 -6.56
C TYR A 268 12.96 -4.04 -6.42
N ASP A 269 12.41 -3.05 -7.12
CA ASP A 269 12.84 -1.66 -6.98
C ASP A 269 12.10 -1.05 -5.78
N GLN A 270 12.86 -0.71 -4.74
CA GLN A 270 12.32 -0.25 -3.46
C GLN A 270 11.83 1.19 -3.52
N ALA A 271 12.32 2.01 -4.46
CA ALA A 271 11.91 3.40 -4.61
C ALA A 271 10.52 3.49 -5.26
N SER A 272 10.30 2.69 -6.31
CA SER A 272 9.03 2.62 -7.04
C SER A 272 8.05 1.59 -6.46
N ASN A 273 8.51 0.70 -5.57
CA ASN A 273 7.75 -0.44 -5.04
C ASN A 273 7.26 -1.41 -6.12
N ILE A 274 8.07 -1.63 -7.16
CA ILE A 274 7.73 -2.48 -8.30
C ILE A 274 8.50 -3.78 -8.25
N LEU A 275 7.77 -4.89 -8.40
CA LEU A 275 8.33 -6.24 -8.54
C LEU A 275 8.45 -6.61 -10.03
N TYR A 276 9.63 -7.14 -10.38
CA TYR A 276 9.93 -7.71 -11.69
C TYR A 276 10.32 -9.18 -11.56
N ARG A 277 9.81 -9.99 -12.49
CA ARG A 277 10.19 -11.40 -12.67
C ARG A 277 11.00 -11.52 -13.96
N TYR A 278 12.11 -12.24 -13.90
CA TYR A 278 12.90 -12.54 -15.09
C TYR A 278 12.18 -13.56 -15.97
N ILE A 279 12.15 -13.32 -17.28
CA ILE A 279 11.60 -14.21 -18.30
C ILE A 279 12.76 -14.69 -19.17
N SER A 280 13.08 -15.98 -19.09
CA SER A 280 14.25 -16.57 -19.75
C SER A 280 14.18 -16.50 -21.28
N SER A 281 13.01 -16.76 -21.86
CA SER A 281 12.81 -16.80 -23.33
C SER A 281 13.07 -15.45 -23.99
N SER A 282 12.72 -14.34 -23.35
CA SER A 282 12.93 -12.99 -23.86
C SER A 282 14.13 -12.27 -23.23
N LYS A 283 14.87 -12.94 -22.33
CA LYS A 283 15.99 -12.38 -21.55
C LYS A 283 15.67 -11.01 -20.95
N SER A 284 14.46 -10.86 -20.40
CA SER A 284 13.93 -9.57 -19.95
C SER A 284 13.23 -9.66 -18.60
N TYR A 285 13.07 -8.51 -17.94
CA TYR A 285 12.40 -8.38 -16.65
C TYR A 285 10.99 -7.85 -16.84
N LYS A 286 9.99 -8.69 -16.57
CA LYS A 286 8.58 -8.33 -16.69
C LYS A 286 8.02 -7.87 -15.36
N ARG A 287 7.38 -6.70 -15.37
CA ARG A 287 6.69 -6.15 -14.21
C ARG A 287 5.50 -7.03 -13.82
N VAL A 288 5.36 -7.30 -12.54
CA VAL A 288 4.19 -7.94 -11.93
C VAL A 288 3.08 -6.91 -11.79
N SER A 289 1.90 -7.15 -12.37
CA SER A 289 0.78 -6.19 -12.35
C SER A 289 -0.58 -6.88 -12.27
N ASN A 290 -1.53 -6.25 -11.57
CA ASN A 290 -2.90 -6.77 -11.33
C ASN A 290 -2.91 -8.21 -10.77
N VAL A 291 -2.05 -8.49 -9.80
CA VAL A 291 -1.90 -9.84 -9.27
C VAL A 291 -1.38 -9.80 -7.84
N ILE A 292 -1.49 -10.94 -7.14
CA ILE A 292 -0.78 -11.14 -5.89
C ILE A 292 0.48 -11.96 -6.16
N ASP A 293 1.60 -11.55 -5.58
CA ASP A 293 2.85 -12.28 -5.76
C ASP A 293 3.72 -12.21 -4.49
N LYS A 294 4.63 -13.16 -4.32
CA LYS A 294 5.60 -13.18 -3.23
C LYS A 294 6.80 -12.32 -3.60
N LEU A 295 7.27 -11.51 -2.66
CA LEU A 295 8.52 -10.77 -2.81
C LEU A 295 9.67 -11.62 -2.24
N ASN A 296 9.94 -11.47 -0.94
CA ASN A 296 10.88 -12.26 -0.16
C ASN A 296 10.09 -12.93 0.98
N GLY A 297 10.32 -14.24 1.17
CA GLY A 297 9.59 -15.07 2.12
C GLY A 297 8.27 -15.64 1.61
N SER A 298 7.38 -16.04 2.53
CA SER A 298 6.17 -16.80 2.24
C SER A 298 4.91 -15.95 1.98
N ARG A 299 4.95 -14.66 2.27
CA ARG A 299 3.78 -13.76 2.22
C ARG A 299 3.44 -13.31 0.80
N TYR A 300 2.15 -13.26 0.48
CA TYR A 300 1.65 -12.68 -0.76
C TYR A 300 1.40 -11.19 -0.59
N TYR A 301 1.83 -10.40 -1.56
CA TYR A 301 1.63 -8.97 -1.64
C TYR A 301 0.80 -8.62 -2.87
N PHE A 302 -0.02 -7.57 -2.78
CA PHE A 302 -0.84 -7.13 -3.91
C PHE A 302 -0.09 -6.10 -4.75
N TYR A 303 -0.01 -6.36 -6.06
CA TYR A 303 0.55 -5.45 -7.06
C TYR A 303 -0.58 -4.94 -7.97
N ASP A 304 -0.73 -3.63 -8.06
CA ASP A 304 -1.80 -3.00 -8.84
C ASP A 304 -1.54 -3.01 -10.36
N ALA A 305 -2.39 -2.34 -11.13
CA ALA A 305 -2.27 -2.26 -12.59
C ALA A 305 -0.94 -1.64 -13.06
N ASN A 306 -0.37 -0.73 -12.26
CA ASN A 306 0.91 -0.08 -12.53
C ASN A 306 2.09 -0.90 -11.99
N GLY A 307 1.82 -2.03 -11.34
CA GLY A 307 2.78 -2.92 -10.70
C GLY A 307 3.32 -2.42 -9.36
N ASN A 308 2.72 -1.39 -8.78
CA ASN A 308 3.09 -0.90 -7.46
C ASN A 308 2.55 -1.85 -6.40
N ARG A 309 3.40 -2.24 -5.45
CA ARG A 309 2.98 -2.96 -4.25
C ARG A 309 2.10 -2.05 -3.39
N ARG A 310 0.86 -2.47 -3.13
CA ARG A 310 -0.05 -1.75 -2.24
C ARG A 310 0.07 -2.26 -0.81
N THR A 311 0.49 -1.36 0.08
CA THR A 311 0.70 -1.64 1.51
C THR A 311 -0.46 -1.18 2.39
N SER A 312 -1.20 -0.15 1.98
CA SER A 312 -2.40 0.31 2.70
C SER A 312 -3.43 -0.81 2.85
N SER A 313 -4.01 -0.93 4.04
CA SER A 313 -5.02 -1.94 4.30
C SER A 313 -6.31 -1.70 3.53
N GLY A 314 -7.09 -2.76 3.37
CA GLY A 314 -8.37 -2.75 2.68
C GLY A 314 -8.40 -3.60 1.43
N TRP A 315 -9.58 -3.62 0.79
CA TRP A 315 -9.84 -4.39 -0.41
C TRP A 315 -9.22 -3.72 -1.64
N LYS A 316 -8.46 -4.49 -2.42
CA LYS A 316 -7.82 -4.09 -3.68
C LYS A 316 -8.38 -4.94 -4.82
N LYS A 317 -8.82 -4.30 -5.89
CA LYS A 317 -9.47 -4.95 -7.02
C LYS A 317 -8.42 -5.41 -8.02
N VAL A 318 -8.49 -6.67 -8.44
CA VAL A 318 -7.68 -7.18 -9.57
C VAL A 318 -8.42 -6.94 -10.87
N ASN A 319 -9.69 -7.33 -10.90
CA ASN A 319 -10.55 -7.23 -12.08
C ASN A 319 -12.02 -7.15 -11.63
N GLY A 320 -12.96 -7.18 -12.58
CA GLY A 320 -14.40 -7.10 -12.30
C GLY A 320 -14.94 -8.17 -11.33
N SER A 321 -14.27 -9.32 -11.22
CA SER A 321 -14.75 -10.48 -10.46
C SER A 321 -13.92 -10.83 -9.22
N THR A 322 -12.71 -10.28 -9.06
CA THR A 322 -11.79 -10.70 -8.00
C THR A 322 -11.17 -9.52 -7.27
N ALA A 323 -11.13 -9.62 -5.94
CA ALA A 323 -10.46 -8.66 -5.07
C ALA A 323 -9.72 -9.37 -3.93
N TYR A 324 -8.67 -8.74 -3.42
CA TYR A 324 -7.87 -9.22 -2.30
C TYR A 324 -7.87 -8.20 -1.17
N TYR A 325 -7.90 -8.66 0.08
CA TYR A 325 -7.76 -7.80 1.24
C TYR A 325 -6.30 -7.75 1.66
N VAL A 326 -5.72 -6.55 1.68
CA VAL A 326 -4.41 -6.26 2.26
C VAL A 326 -4.63 -5.87 3.72
N CYS A 327 -3.90 -6.49 4.66
CA CYS A 327 -3.93 -6.13 6.09
C CYS A 327 -2.99 -4.96 6.39
N ASP A 328 -3.00 -4.47 7.63
CA ASP A 328 -2.12 -3.35 8.05
C ASP A 328 -0.62 -3.71 7.96
N GLY A 329 -0.27 -4.99 8.05
CA GLY A 329 1.09 -5.48 7.75
C GLY A 329 1.47 -5.47 6.27
N GLY A 330 0.59 -4.99 5.38
CA GLY A 330 0.84 -4.80 3.96
C GLY A 330 0.85 -6.07 3.12
N TYR A 331 0.38 -7.22 3.65
CA TYR A 331 0.25 -8.49 2.93
C TYR A 331 -1.20 -8.94 2.79
N VAL A 332 -1.45 -9.85 1.86
CA VAL A 332 -2.79 -10.32 1.51
C VAL A 332 -3.27 -11.38 2.48
N THR A 333 -4.50 -11.26 2.97
CA THR A 333 -5.10 -12.22 3.93
C THR A 333 -6.45 -12.77 3.51
N SER A 334 -7.20 -12.06 2.66
CA SER A 334 -8.50 -12.53 2.16
C SER A 334 -8.62 -12.36 0.66
N ARG A 335 -9.45 -13.20 0.04
CA ARG A 335 -9.88 -13.09 -1.36
C ARG A 335 -11.40 -13.06 -1.41
N TYR A 336 -11.94 -12.17 -2.22
CA TYR A 336 -13.35 -12.08 -2.57
C TYR A 336 -13.50 -12.38 -4.06
N THR A 337 -14.52 -13.18 -4.41
CA THR A 337 -14.88 -13.45 -5.80
C THR A 337 -16.36 -13.14 -6.05
N ASP A 338 -16.65 -12.67 -7.25
CA ASP A 338 -17.97 -12.41 -7.80
C ASP A 338 -18.06 -13.00 -9.21
N GLN A 339 -18.37 -14.28 -9.29
CA GLN A 339 -18.39 -15.03 -10.54
C GLN A 339 -19.81 -15.53 -10.81
N LYS A 340 -20.33 -15.25 -12.01
CA LYS A 340 -21.71 -15.62 -12.39
C LYS A 340 -22.74 -15.18 -11.31
N ARG A 341 -22.56 -13.95 -10.77
CA ARG A 341 -23.38 -13.33 -9.70
C ARG A 341 -23.31 -14.05 -8.33
N THR A 342 -22.45 -15.06 -8.19
CA THR A 342 -22.21 -15.79 -6.96
C THR A 342 -21.00 -15.19 -6.26
N LYS A 343 -21.23 -14.68 -5.06
CA LYS A 343 -20.20 -14.00 -4.27
C LYS A 343 -19.66 -14.94 -3.19
N LYS A 344 -18.34 -15.08 -3.10
CA LYS A 344 -17.64 -15.92 -2.09
C LYS A 344 -16.50 -15.15 -1.45
N VAL A 345 -16.11 -15.56 -0.25
CA VAL A 345 -14.93 -15.02 0.43
C VAL A 345 -14.09 -16.13 1.03
N TYR A 346 -12.77 -15.92 1.02
CA TYR A 346 -11.76 -16.87 1.48
C TYR A 346 -10.76 -16.13 2.37
N ASN A 347 -10.22 -16.82 3.36
CA ASN A 347 -8.99 -16.40 4.04
C ASN A 347 -7.83 -17.27 3.56
N PHE A 348 -6.64 -16.70 3.44
CA PHE A 348 -5.44 -17.47 3.17
C PHE A 348 -4.88 -18.03 4.47
N ASP A 349 -4.70 -19.34 4.52
CA ASP A 349 -4.00 -20.04 5.59
C ASP A 349 -2.53 -20.17 5.16
N TYR A 350 -1.67 -19.36 5.79
CA TYR A 350 -0.25 -19.29 5.44
C TYR A 350 0.56 -20.51 5.91
N SER A 351 0.14 -21.20 6.99
CA SER A 351 0.84 -22.41 7.43
C SER A 351 0.55 -23.59 6.49
N LYS A 352 -0.66 -23.64 5.93
CA LYS A 352 -1.09 -24.67 4.97
C LYS A 352 -0.98 -24.25 3.50
N ASN A 353 -0.49 -23.03 3.25
CA ASN A 353 -0.37 -22.40 1.93
C ASN A 353 -1.65 -22.55 1.06
N LYS A 354 -2.85 -22.31 1.63
CA LYS A 354 -4.12 -22.58 0.95
C LYS A 354 -5.22 -21.56 1.24
N TRP A 355 -6.12 -21.37 0.27
CA TRP A 355 -7.34 -20.57 0.44
C TRP A 355 -8.44 -21.37 1.12
N VAL A 356 -8.92 -20.89 2.28
CA VAL A 356 -10.02 -21.50 3.04
C VAL A 356 -11.29 -20.66 2.88
N GLN A 357 -12.33 -21.25 2.31
CA GLN A 357 -13.62 -20.57 2.11
C GLN A 357 -14.30 -20.31 3.45
N LYS A 358 -14.83 -19.09 3.63
CA LYS A 358 -15.58 -18.73 4.83
C LYS A 358 -17.08 -18.94 4.64
N LYS A 359 -17.74 -19.37 5.72
CA LYS A 359 -19.14 -19.80 5.78
C LYS A 359 -19.78 -19.25 7.06
N ASN A 360 -21.11 -19.15 7.09
CA ASN A 360 -21.93 -18.74 8.23
C ASN A 360 -21.47 -17.45 8.93
N MET A 361 -21.07 -16.44 8.15
CA MET A 361 -20.54 -15.20 8.73
C MET A 361 -20.82 -13.96 7.88
N TRP A 362 -20.80 -12.80 8.54
CA TRP A 362 -20.77 -11.50 7.89
C TRP A 362 -19.34 -11.11 7.51
N LYS A 363 -19.14 -10.55 6.31
CA LYS A 363 -17.88 -9.91 5.92
C LYS A 363 -18.16 -8.64 5.12
N THR A 364 -17.43 -7.59 5.43
CA THR A 364 -17.47 -6.32 4.69
C THR A 364 -16.45 -6.37 3.55
N VAL A 365 -16.92 -6.07 2.34
CA VAL A 365 -16.12 -5.94 1.12
C VAL A 365 -16.42 -4.57 0.51
N TYR A 366 -15.41 -3.69 0.51
CA TYR A 366 -15.58 -2.26 0.24
C TYR A 366 -16.68 -1.67 1.15
N SER A 367 -17.70 -1.04 0.57
CA SER A 367 -18.84 -0.44 1.28
C SER A 367 -19.97 -1.41 1.61
N SER A 368 -19.88 -2.67 1.17
CA SER A 368 -20.98 -3.63 1.28
C SER A 368 -20.67 -4.75 2.28
N ARG A 369 -21.62 -5.02 3.17
CA ARG A 369 -21.64 -6.17 4.07
C ARG A 369 -22.36 -7.32 3.41
N TYR A 370 -21.73 -8.48 3.37
CA TYR A 370 -22.31 -9.70 2.84
C TYR A 370 -22.43 -10.76 3.93
N TYR A 371 -23.56 -11.46 3.98
CA TYR A 371 -23.71 -12.66 4.80
C TYR A 371 -23.47 -13.89 3.94
N PHE A 372 -22.44 -14.67 4.26
CA PHE A 372 -22.11 -15.92 3.60
C PHE A 372 -22.78 -17.06 4.35
N GLY A 373 -23.67 -17.81 3.68
CA GLY A 373 -24.40 -18.93 4.29
C GLY A 373 -23.54 -20.18 4.49
N SER A 374 -24.20 -21.31 4.76
CA SER A 374 -23.56 -22.62 5.00
C SER A 374 -22.72 -23.11 3.82
N ASN A 375 -23.15 -22.82 2.59
CA ASN A 375 -22.41 -23.15 1.37
C ASN A 375 -21.30 -22.13 1.04
N GLY A 376 -21.10 -21.12 1.90
CA GLY A 376 -20.10 -20.06 1.73
C GLY A 376 -20.37 -19.12 0.56
N VAL A 377 -21.61 -19.11 0.05
CA VAL A 377 -22.12 -18.16 -0.94
C VAL A 377 -22.86 -17.06 -0.19
N ALA A 378 -22.67 -15.81 -0.63
CA ALA A 378 -23.39 -14.69 -0.06
C ALA A 378 -24.89 -14.79 -0.36
N THR A 379 -25.73 -14.73 0.68
CA THR A 379 -27.19 -14.77 0.57
C THR A 379 -27.85 -13.42 0.86
N ILE A 380 -27.15 -12.53 1.55
CA ILE A 380 -27.60 -11.17 1.87
C ILE A 380 -26.47 -10.20 1.53
N SER A 381 -26.84 -9.03 0.99
CA SER A 381 -25.97 -7.89 0.77
C SER A 381 -26.63 -6.67 1.39
N TYR A 382 -25.87 -5.89 2.16
CA TYR A 382 -26.27 -4.60 2.70
C TYR A 382 -25.16 -3.60 2.46
N ASN A 383 -25.44 -2.55 1.69
CA ASN A 383 -24.46 -1.50 1.43
C ASN A 383 -24.55 -0.42 2.50
N ASN A 384 -23.47 -0.17 3.23
CA ASN A 384 -23.45 0.76 4.36
C ASN A 384 -23.71 2.21 3.92
N SER A 385 -23.22 2.62 2.75
CA SER A 385 -23.33 4.00 2.26
C SER A 385 -24.75 4.31 1.76
N THR A 386 -25.30 3.44 0.91
CA THR A 386 -26.65 3.63 0.34
C THR A 386 -27.77 3.12 1.25
N GLN A 387 -27.41 2.33 2.27
CA GLN A 387 -28.32 1.63 3.19
C GLN A 387 -29.31 0.69 2.49
N LYS A 388 -28.97 0.23 1.27
CA LYS A 388 -29.80 -0.69 0.49
C LYS A 388 -29.47 -2.14 0.80
N ALA A 389 -30.49 -2.99 0.89
CA ALA A 389 -30.33 -4.43 1.08
C ALA A 389 -30.88 -5.26 -0.09
N TYR A 390 -30.23 -6.39 -0.34
CA TYR A 390 -30.58 -7.36 -1.36
C TYR A 390 -30.49 -8.78 -0.79
N LYS A 391 -31.36 -9.67 -1.27
CA LYS A 391 -31.37 -11.09 -0.96
C LYS A 391 -31.07 -11.89 -2.23
N PHE A 392 -30.17 -12.87 -2.14
CA PHE A 392 -29.87 -13.77 -3.23
C PHE A 392 -30.89 -14.92 -3.25
N THR A 393 -31.72 -14.97 -4.28
CA THR A 393 -32.77 -16.00 -4.48
C THR A 393 -32.92 -16.31 -5.96
N GLY A 394 -33.12 -17.59 -6.32
CA GLY A 394 -33.25 -18.00 -7.73
C GLY A 394 -32.07 -17.55 -8.61
N ARG A 395 -30.83 -17.66 -8.09
CA ARG A 395 -29.58 -17.21 -8.74
C ARG A 395 -29.54 -15.70 -9.12
N LYS A 396 -30.39 -14.87 -8.51
CA LYS A 396 -30.46 -13.43 -8.75
C LYS A 396 -30.45 -12.67 -7.43
N TRP A 397 -29.82 -11.49 -7.43
CA TRP A 397 -29.90 -10.54 -6.31
C TRP A 397 -31.19 -9.74 -6.44
N LYS A 398 -32.15 -10.00 -5.54
CA LYS A 398 -33.43 -9.28 -5.50
C LYS A 398 -33.38 -8.20 -4.41
N PRO A 399 -33.81 -6.96 -4.70
CA PRO A 399 -33.87 -5.91 -3.68
C PRO A 399 -34.85 -6.29 -2.57
N ALA A 400 -34.49 -6.02 -1.31
CA ALA A 400 -35.32 -6.32 -0.15
C ALA A 400 -36.45 -5.28 0.03
N LYS A 401 -37.38 -5.20 -0.92
CA LYS A 401 -38.44 -4.18 -0.93
C LYS A 401 -39.57 -4.54 0.05
N LYS A 402 -39.88 -3.64 0.99
CA LYS A 402 -40.91 -3.84 2.04
C LYS A 402 -40.67 -5.12 2.85
N LEU A 403 -39.42 -5.43 3.19
CA LEU A 403 -39.06 -6.65 3.92
C LEU A 403 -38.31 -6.35 5.21
N ILE A 404 -38.42 -7.26 6.17
CA ILE A 404 -37.56 -7.28 7.36
C ILE A 404 -36.35 -8.18 7.04
N MET A 405 -35.14 -7.66 7.23
CA MET A 405 -33.90 -8.45 7.07
C MET A 405 -33.03 -8.34 8.32
N LYS A 406 -32.47 -9.47 8.75
CA LYS A 406 -31.42 -9.51 9.77
C LYS A 406 -30.10 -9.06 9.15
N ILE A 407 -29.55 -7.92 9.60
CA ILE A 407 -28.25 -7.40 9.18
C ILE A 407 -27.33 -7.37 10.40
N GLY A 408 -26.30 -8.21 10.40
CA GLY A 408 -25.52 -8.46 11.62
C GLY A 408 -26.40 -9.07 12.71
N ASN A 409 -26.49 -8.36 13.84
CA ASN A 409 -27.18 -8.84 15.04
C ASN A 409 -28.59 -8.28 15.21
N ALA A 410 -29.06 -7.41 14.30
CA ALA A 410 -30.35 -6.73 14.42
C ALA A 410 -31.23 -6.92 13.18
N ASN A 411 -32.54 -6.85 13.40
CA ASN A 411 -33.53 -6.83 12.33
C ASN A 411 -33.81 -5.39 11.90
N TYR A 412 -33.89 -5.16 10.59
CA TYR A 412 -34.20 -3.86 10.01
C TYR A 412 -35.31 -3.98 8.99
N TYR A 413 -36.20 -3.00 8.94
CA TYR A 413 -37.21 -2.89 7.90
C TYR A 413 -36.65 -2.07 6.73
N PHE A 414 -36.92 -2.55 5.52
CA PHE A 414 -36.51 -1.92 4.27
C PHE A 414 -37.76 -1.49 3.49
N ASN A 415 -37.79 -0.24 3.02
CA ASN A 415 -38.95 0.33 2.34
C ASN A 415 -39.09 -0.17 0.88
N SER A 416 -39.99 0.44 0.09
CA SER A 416 -40.21 0.11 -1.33
C SER A 416 -38.98 0.33 -2.23
N ALA A 417 -38.04 1.19 -1.82
CA ALA A 417 -36.76 1.42 -2.48
C ALA A 417 -35.65 0.46 -1.98
N ALA A 418 -36.01 -0.53 -1.14
CA ALA A 418 -35.10 -1.43 -0.44
C ALA A 418 -34.05 -0.72 0.43
N LYS A 419 -34.36 0.50 0.89
CA LYS A 419 -33.51 1.29 1.80
C LYS A 419 -33.97 1.08 3.23
N ARG A 420 -33.01 0.95 4.16
CA ARG A 420 -33.29 0.82 5.60
C ARG A 420 -34.13 2.02 6.09
N VAL A 421 -35.17 1.72 6.85
CA VAL A 421 -35.97 2.73 7.55
C VAL A 421 -35.37 2.99 8.93
N VAL A 422 -35.20 4.27 9.27
CA VAL A 422 -34.69 4.73 10.58
C VAL A 422 -35.76 5.39 11.43
N LYS A 423 -36.84 5.90 10.81
CA LYS A 423 -37.97 6.51 11.51
C LYS A 423 -38.72 5.44 12.30
N ALA A 424 -39.05 5.75 13.55
CA ALA A 424 -39.87 4.88 14.38
C ALA A 424 -41.30 4.82 13.83
N GLY A 425 -41.92 3.64 13.92
CA GLY A 425 -43.28 3.45 13.44
C GLY A 425 -43.63 2.01 13.12
N LYS A 426 -44.85 1.83 12.60
CA LYS A 426 -45.39 0.55 12.14
C LYS A 426 -45.37 0.50 10.63
N TYR A 427 -44.80 -0.54 10.04
CA TYR A 427 -44.64 -0.67 8.59
C TYR A 427 -45.15 -1.99 8.07
N LYS A 428 -46.02 -1.96 7.05
CA LYS A 428 -46.49 -3.17 6.37
C LYS A 428 -45.37 -3.78 5.52
N THR A 429 -45.21 -5.08 5.61
CA THR A 429 -44.24 -5.85 4.84
C THR A 429 -44.91 -6.54 3.65
N ALA A 430 -44.15 -6.82 2.60
CA ALA A 430 -44.62 -7.54 1.42
C ALA A 430 -44.95 -9.01 1.71
N ASP A 431 -44.36 -9.59 2.76
CA ASP A 431 -44.65 -10.95 3.23
C ASP A 431 -45.83 -11.02 4.22
N GLY A 432 -46.60 -9.95 4.37
CA GLY A 432 -47.86 -9.95 5.13
C GLY A 432 -47.68 -9.78 6.65
N TYR A 433 -46.72 -8.98 7.08
CA TYR A 433 -46.49 -8.67 8.48
C TYR A 433 -46.50 -7.15 8.72
N ILE A 434 -46.52 -6.76 9.98
CA ILE A 434 -46.27 -5.41 10.46
C ILE A 434 -44.94 -5.42 11.21
N ALA A 435 -44.00 -4.60 10.74
CA ALA A 435 -42.72 -4.35 11.39
C ALA A 435 -42.84 -3.15 12.34
N TYR A 436 -42.55 -3.36 13.62
CA TYR A 436 -42.49 -2.30 14.63
C TYR A 436 -41.05 -1.83 14.77
N VAL A 437 -40.78 -0.61 14.32
CA VAL A 437 -39.45 -0.01 14.26
C VAL A 437 -39.32 1.02 15.38
N ASN A 438 -38.25 0.92 16.17
CA ASN A 438 -37.95 1.89 17.24
C ASN A 438 -37.14 3.09 16.73
N ARG A 439 -36.82 4.06 17.61
CA ARG A 439 -36.03 5.27 17.29
C ARG A 439 -34.62 5.01 16.75
N ARG A 440 -34.08 3.79 16.93
CA ARG A 440 -32.77 3.36 16.39
C ARG A 440 -32.91 2.72 15.00
N GLY A 441 -34.12 2.67 14.44
CA GLY A 441 -34.42 2.00 13.18
C GLY A 441 -34.43 0.47 13.30
N VAL A 442 -34.43 -0.09 14.50
CA VAL A 442 -34.42 -1.55 14.73
C VAL A 442 -35.84 -2.07 14.81
N VAL A 443 -36.11 -3.19 14.11
CA VAL A 443 -37.36 -3.94 14.24
C VAL A 443 -37.30 -4.76 15.52
N TYR A 444 -38.07 -4.35 16.53
CA TYR A 444 -38.10 -5.02 17.84
C TYR A 444 -39.31 -5.94 18.01
N LYS A 445 -40.35 -5.77 17.18
CA LYS A 445 -41.55 -6.60 17.18
C LYS A 445 -42.04 -6.80 15.74
N ARG A 446 -42.54 -8.00 15.44
CA ARG A 446 -43.13 -8.38 14.14
C ARG A 446 -44.44 -9.11 14.42
N GLU A 447 -45.52 -8.66 13.80
CA GLU A 447 -46.85 -9.27 13.93
C GLU A 447 -47.46 -9.55 12.56
N TYR A 448 -48.46 -10.40 12.49
CA TYR A 448 -49.21 -10.63 11.27
C TYR A 448 -50.10 -9.42 10.92
N ASP A 449 -50.08 -8.98 9.66
CA ASP A 449 -51.08 -8.01 9.18
C ASP A 449 -52.44 -8.72 9.01
N LEU A 450 -53.35 -8.53 9.96
CA LEU A 450 -54.66 -9.17 9.97
C LEU A 450 -55.50 -8.90 8.71
N SER A 451 -55.23 -7.81 7.99
CA SER A 451 -55.94 -7.48 6.74
C SER A 451 -55.50 -8.32 5.53
N VAL A 452 -54.39 -9.06 5.63
CA VAL A 452 -53.88 -9.88 4.52
C VAL A 452 -54.49 -11.29 4.58
N LYS A 453 -54.98 -11.74 3.42
CA LYS A 453 -55.53 -13.08 3.21
C LYS A 453 -54.51 -14.16 3.56
N ARG A 454 -54.87 -15.07 4.47
CA ARG A 454 -54.02 -16.17 4.92
C ARG A 454 -54.84 -17.27 5.59
N TYR A 455 -54.18 -18.39 5.87
CA TYR A 455 -54.71 -19.40 6.78
C TYR A 455 -54.51 -18.99 8.24
N TYR A 456 -55.61 -18.94 9.00
CA TYR A 456 -55.65 -18.74 10.44
C TYR A 456 -55.92 -20.07 11.14
N THR A 457 -55.14 -20.34 12.18
CA THR A 457 -55.30 -21.54 13.00
C THR A 457 -56.40 -21.32 14.04
N ILE A 458 -57.26 -22.31 14.20
CA ILE A 458 -58.33 -22.40 15.21
C ILE A 458 -57.97 -23.54 16.16
N ASP A 459 -58.03 -23.26 17.46
CA ASP A 459 -57.83 -24.25 18.51
C ASP A 459 -59.11 -25.05 18.74
N LEU A 460 -59.00 -26.38 18.69
CA LEU A 460 -60.10 -27.31 18.95
C LEU A 460 -59.99 -27.96 20.34
N GLY A 461 -59.01 -27.55 21.16
CA GLY A 461 -58.75 -28.12 22.47
C GLY A 461 -57.95 -29.42 22.40
N LYS A 462 -57.39 -29.83 23.55
CA LYS A 462 -56.59 -31.07 23.69
C LYS A 462 -55.49 -31.21 22.63
N GLY A 463 -54.82 -30.10 22.27
CA GLY A 463 -53.77 -30.05 21.25
C GLY A 463 -54.25 -30.11 19.78
N ARG A 464 -55.54 -30.31 19.53
CA ARG A 464 -56.12 -30.39 18.19
C ARG A 464 -56.30 -28.99 17.59
N LYS A 465 -56.06 -28.87 16.28
CA LYS A 465 -56.17 -27.59 15.55
C LYS A 465 -56.81 -27.79 14.18
N THR A 466 -57.51 -26.77 13.70
CA THR A 466 -57.95 -26.66 12.30
C THR A 466 -57.50 -25.31 11.72
N ARG A 467 -57.72 -25.07 10.42
CA ARG A 467 -57.35 -23.82 9.75
C ARG A 467 -58.47 -23.34 8.84
N VAL A 468 -58.74 -22.05 8.91
CA VAL A 468 -59.63 -21.34 7.98
C VAL A 468 -58.82 -20.33 7.16
N TYR A 469 -59.07 -20.26 5.85
CA TYR A 469 -58.45 -19.25 4.99
C TYR A 469 -59.35 -18.03 4.91
N GLY A 470 -58.82 -16.85 5.21
CA GLY A 470 -59.60 -15.60 5.25
C GLY A 470 -58.76 -14.38 5.57
N TYR A 471 -59.41 -13.28 5.97
CA TYR A 471 -58.78 -12.04 6.43
C TYR A 471 -59.72 -11.29 7.39
N TYR A 472 -59.19 -10.36 8.18
CA TYR A 472 -60.02 -9.49 9.00
C TYR A 472 -60.33 -8.18 8.28
N ASP A 473 -61.61 -7.84 8.22
CA ASP A 473 -62.09 -6.55 7.70
C ASP A 473 -62.05 -5.50 8.81
N ILE A 474 -60.87 -4.90 8.97
CA ILE A 474 -60.63 -3.86 10.00
C ILE A 474 -61.52 -2.63 9.76
N GLY A 475 -61.84 -2.31 8.51
CA GLY A 475 -62.73 -1.21 8.16
C GLY A 475 -64.16 -1.46 8.63
N ALA A 476 -64.68 -2.66 8.41
CA ALA A 476 -65.99 -3.07 8.90
C ALA A 476 -66.05 -3.09 10.42
N ALA A 477 -65.02 -3.63 11.09
CA ALA A 477 -64.95 -3.64 12.55
C ALA A 477 -64.98 -2.22 13.15
N ASN A 478 -64.19 -1.29 12.58
CA ASN A 478 -64.17 0.10 13.02
C ASN A 478 -65.53 0.79 12.81
N ARG A 479 -66.18 0.60 11.65
CA ARG A 479 -67.51 1.16 11.40
C ARG A 479 -68.54 0.62 12.39
N LEU A 480 -68.55 -0.70 12.61
CA LEU A 480 -69.46 -1.34 13.55
C LEU A 480 -69.30 -0.80 14.98
N SER A 481 -68.06 -0.60 15.45
CA SER A 481 -67.80 0.02 16.75
C SER A 481 -68.37 1.44 16.87
N LYS A 482 -68.29 2.23 15.79
CA LYS A 482 -68.87 3.59 15.75
C LYS A 482 -70.40 3.55 15.79
N MET A 483 -71.02 2.60 15.09
CA MET A 483 -72.47 2.44 15.10
C MET A 483 -72.98 2.09 16.50
N VAL A 484 -72.29 1.20 17.23
CA VAL A 484 -72.62 0.89 18.63
C VAL A 484 -72.54 2.14 19.51
N ASN A 485 -71.47 2.94 19.39
CA ASN A 485 -71.33 4.15 20.19
C ASN A 485 -72.34 5.25 19.81
N GLN A 486 -72.71 5.34 18.53
CA GLN A 486 -73.76 6.24 18.06
C GLN A 486 -75.11 5.85 18.66
N HIS A 487 -75.46 4.56 18.65
CA HIS A 487 -76.67 4.04 19.28
C HIS A 487 -76.74 4.32 20.78
N ARG A 488 -75.60 4.16 21.46
CA ARG A 488 -75.48 4.52 22.87
C ARG A 488 -75.73 6.00 23.10
N ALA A 489 -75.16 6.88 22.27
CA ALA A 489 -75.39 8.32 22.35
C ALA A 489 -76.86 8.69 22.10
N GLU A 490 -77.51 8.06 21.12
CA GLU A 490 -78.96 8.22 20.83
C GLU A 490 -79.84 7.80 22.02
N ASN A 491 -79.34 6.92 22.89
CA ASN A 491 -79.99 6.48 24.12
C ASN A 491 -79.44 7.18 25.39
N GLY A 492 -78.73 8.30 25.25
CA GLY A 492 -78.22 9.09 26.38
C GLY A 492 -77.06 8.46 27.15
N LEU A 493 -76.38 7.46 26.58
CA LEU A 493 -75.27 6.73 27.22
C LEU A 493 -73.90 7.16 26.72
N SER A 494 -72.90 7.09 27.58
CA SER A 494 -71.50 7.34 27.20
C SER A 494 -70.95 6.28 26.24
N SER A 495 -70.10 6.72 25.32
CA SER A 495 -69.38 5.85 24.38
C SER A 495 -68.50 4.81 25.09
N LEU A 496 -68.47 3.59 24.58
CA LEU A 496 -67.53 2.55 24.99
C LEU A 496 -66.16 2.81 24.35
N LYS A 497 -65.10 2.59 25.13
CA LYS A 497 -63.72 2.64 24.63
C LYS A 497 -63.36 1.30 23.98
N VAL A 498 -62.81 1.33 22.76
CA VAL A 498 -62.29 0.11 22.13
C VAL A 498 -61.07 -0.39 22.90
N SER A 499 -61.18 -1.59 23.47
CA SER A 499 -60.11 -2.24 24.23
C SER A 499 -59.29 -3.19 23.35
N THR A 500 -57.98 -3.19 23.55
CA THR A 500 -57.06 -4.07 22.80
C THR A 500 -57.24 -5.53 23.18
N SER A 501 -57.31 -5.85 24.48
CA SER A 501 -57.53 -7.22 24.99
C SER A 501 -58.86 -7.78 24.49
N LEU A 502 -59.94 -6.99 24.60
CA LEU A 502 -61.25 -7.40 24.13
C LEU A 502 -61.27 -7.62 22.61
N THR A 503 -60.57 -6.78 21.84
CA THR A 503 -60.46 -6.91 20.38
C THR A 503 -59.64 -8.13 19.97
N GLU A 504 -58.61 -8.51 20.71
CA GLU A 504 -57.84 -9.75 20.47
C GLU A 504 -58.70 -11.00 20.68
N THR A 505 -59.55 -10.99 21.71
CA THR A 505 -60.53 -12.05 21.90
C THR A 505 -61.60 -12.03 20.82
N ALA A 506 -62.18 -10.87 20.49
CA ALA A 506 -63.14 -10.77 19.38
C ALA A 506 -62.53 -11.28 18.06
N THR A 507 -61.26 -10.95 17.78
CA THR A 507 -60.50 -11.44 16.63
C THR A 507 -60.41 -12.96 16.66
N THR A 508 -60.04 -13.54 17.80
CA THR A 508 -59.97 -14.98 17.98
C THR A 508 -61.33 -15.64 17.75
N ARG A 509 -62.39 -15.07 18.32
CA ARG A 509 -63.76 -15.54 18.20
C ARG A 509 -64.28 -15.47 16.77
N ALA A 510 -64.00 -14.39 16.04
CA ALA A 510 -64.52 -14.18 14.69
C ALA A 510 -64.07 -15.26 13.69
N LYS A 511 -62.83 -15.77 13.78
CA LYS A 511 -62.42 -16.96 13.01
C LYS A 511 -62.97 -18.27 13.56
N GLU A 512 -63.16 -18.38 14.87
CA GLU A 512 -63.67 -19.61 15.51
C GLU A 512 -65.12 -19.90 15.16
N ILE A 513 -65.96 -18.86 15.13
CA ILE A 513 -67.38 -18.99 14.78
C ILE A 513 -67.61 -19.37 13.32
N SER A 514 -66.58 -19.22 12.48
CA SER A 514 -66.53 -19.75 11.11
C SER A 514 -66.38 -21.28 11.07
N ASN A 515 -65.80 -21.88 12.13
CA ASN A 515 -65.72 -23.34 12.26
C ASN A 515 -66.91 -23.91 13.02
N LYS A 516 -67.40 -23.22 14.05
CA LYS A 516 -68.60 -23.61 14.82
C LYS A 516 -69.27 -22.35 15.38
N TYR A 517 -70.44 -21.99 14.86
CA TYR A 517 -71.19 -20.84 15.35
C TYR A 517 -71.85 -21.18 16.70
N SER A 518 -71.24 -20.71 17.79
CA SER A 518 -71.66 -20.99 19.18
C SER A 518 -70.98 -20.02 20.14
N HIS A 519 -71.62 -19.69 21.26
CA HIS A 519 -70.98 -18.98 22.39
C HIS A 519 -69.92 -19.83 23.10
N TYR A 520 -69.92 -21.15 22.89
CA TYR A 520 -68.80 -22.01 23.26
C TYR A 520 -67.75 -21.99 22.15
N ARG A 521 -66.51 -21.75 22.55
CA ARG A 521 -65.35 -21.83 21.66
C ARG A 521 -65.17 -23.27 21.18
N PRO A 522 -64.54 -23.50 20.00
CA PRO A 522 -64.32 -24.85 19.49
C PRO A 522 -63.49 -25.76 20.41
N ASN A 523 -62.74 -25.18 21.35
CA ASN A 523 -62.01 -25.90 22.39
C ASN A 523 -62.85 -26.26 23.64
N GLY A 524 -64.15 -25.95 23.63
CA GLY A 524 -65.09 -26.25 24.72
C GLY A 524 -65.23 -25.15 25.77
N THR A 525 -64.42 -24.08 25.73
CA THR A 525 -64.49 -22.99 26.71
C THR A 525 -65.64 -22.04 26.36
N LEU A 526 -66.51 -21.70 27.32
CA LEU A 526 -67.49 -20.62 27.14
C LEU A 526 -66.73 -19.29 26.88
N CYS A 527 -67.12 -18.52 25.86
CA CYS A 527 -66.39 -17.31 25.49
C CYS A 527 -66.21 -16.36 26.68
N LEU A 528 -67.27 -16.11 27.45
CA LEU A 528 -67.25 -15.25 28.65
C LEU A 528 -66.20 -15.68 29.69
N ASN A 529 -65.84 -16.96 29.74
CA ASN A 529 -64.81 -17.48 30.65
C ASN A 529 -63.39 -17.39 30.05
N SER A 530 -63.22 -16.83 28.85
CA SER A 530 -61.93 -16.76 28.15
C SER A 530 -61.05 -15.60 28.61
N MET A 531 -61.60 -14.61 29.31
CA MET A 531 -60.84 -13.52 29.94
C MET A 531 -61.70 -12.82 31.00
N TYR A 532 -61.08 -12.32 32.06
CA TYR A 532 -61.78 -11.69 33.18
C TYR A 532 -62.51 -10.38 32.80
N GLU A 533 -62.02 -9.67 31.78
CA GLU A 533 -62.62 -8.41 31.31
C GLU A 533 -63.87 -8.60 30.45
N LEU A 534 -64.24 -9.84 30.11
CA LEU A 534 -65.34 -10.14 29.20
C LEU A 534 -66.64 -10.40 29.98
N TYR A 535 -67.61 -9.50 29.82
CA TYR A 535 -68.92 -9.61 30.46
C TYR A 535 -70.08 -9.79 29.47
N GLY A 536 -69.87 -9.53 28.17
CA GLY A 536 -70.87 -9.75 27.14
C GLY A 536 -70.27 -10.12 25.78
N GLU A 537 -71.01 -10.89 24.98
CA GLU A 537 -70.66 -11.26 23.60
C GLU A 537 -71.89 -11.13 22.70
N ASN A 538 -71.77 -10.40 21.58
CA ASN A 538 -72.73 -10.48 20.48
C ASN A 538 -72.06 -11.15 19.28
N LEU A 539 -72.74 -12.14 18.70
CA LEU A 539 -72.29 -12.88 17.52
C LEU A 539 -73.26 -12.65 16.36
N ALA A 540 -72.74 -12.58 15.14
CA ALA A 540 -73.54 -12.62 13.93
C ALA A 540 -72.75 -13.24 12.78
N CYS A 541 -73.44 -13.96 11.90
CA CYS A 541 -72.90 -14.48 10.64
C CYS A 541 -73.93 -14.36 9.52
N GLY A 542 -73.48 -14.46 8.26
CA GLY A 542 -74.37 -14.49 7.10
C GLY A 542 -74.79 -13.12 6.55
N PHE A 543 -74.56 -12.03 7.30
CA PHE A 543 -74.89 -10.67 6.86
C PHE A 543 -73.85 -10.09 5.88
N SER A 544 -74.35 -9.43 4.83
CA SER A 544 -73.53 -8.80 3.77
C SER A 544 -72.89 -7.47 4.18
N GLY A 545 -73.32 -6.85 5.29
CA GLY A 545 -72.86 -5.53 5.76
C GLY A 545 -72.98 -5.36 7.27
N GLY A 546 -72.11 -4.52 7.85
CA GLY A 546 -72.11 -4.25 9.29
C GLY A 546 -73.32 -3.43 9.75
N ASP A 547 -73.91 -2.65 8.86
CA ASP A 547 -75.15 -1.90 9.07
C ASP A 547 -76.37 -2.82 9.23
N LEU A 548 -76.43 -3.89 8.45
CA LEU A 548 -77.47 -4.92 8.59
C LEU A 548 -77.31 -5.70 9.89
N VAL A 549 -76.07 -6.06 10.25
CA VAL A 549 -75.76 -6.72 11.53
C VAL A 549 -76.17 -5.84 12.70
N PHE A 550 -75.75 -4.57 12.68
CA PHE A 550 -76.07 -3.62 13.73
C PHE A 550 -77.59 -3.48 13.91
N ARG A 551 -78.33 -3.29 12.80
CA ARG A 551 -79.80 -3.21 12.83
C ARG A 551 -80.46 -4.49 13.35
N ALA A 552 -79.90 -5.66 13.02
CA ALA A 552 -80.39 -6.94 13.53
C ALA A 552 -80.14 -7.08 15.03
N TRP A 553 -78.97 -6.66 15.52
CA TRP A 553 -78.67 -6.63 16.95
C TRP A 553 -79.51 -5.60 17.71
N SER A 554 -79.73 -4.40 17.17
CA SER A 554 -80.51 -3.37 17.86
C SER A 554 -82.00 -3.71 17.96
N LYS A 555 -82.52 -4.57 17.07
CA LYS A 555 -83.89 -5.10 17.14
C LYS A 555 -84.01 -6.35 18.01
N SER A 556 -82.91 -6.90 18.51
CA SER A 556 -82.89 -8.10 19.34
C SER A 556 -82.69 -7.71 20.78
N THR A 557 -83.70 -7.90 21.63
CA THR A 557 -83.68 -7.50 23.05
C THR A 557 -82.39 -7.93 23.77
N ALA A 558 -81.94 -9.17 23.56
CA ALA A 558 -80.71 -9.68 24.18
C ALA A 558 -79.42 -8.99 23.68
N HIS A 559 -79.27 -8.83 22.36
CA HIS A 559 -78.08 -8.19 21.79
C HIS A 559 -78.04 -6.69 22.04
N ASP A 560 -79.21 -6.03 21.98
CA ASP A 560 -79.34 -4.60 22.25
C ASP A 560 -79.07 -4.27 23.72
N SER A 561 -79.54 -5.12 24.64
CA SER A 561 -79.22 -5.00 26.07
C SER A 561 -77.72 -5.03 26.33
N ASN A 562 -76.94 -5.82 25.59
CA ASN A 562 -75.47 -5.78 25.69
C ASN A 562 -74.90 -4.44 25.17
N MET A 563 -75.43 -3.89 24.07
CA MET A 563 -74.95 -2.63 23.50
C MET A 563 -75.30 -1.41 24.37
N LEU A 564 -76.44 -1.43 25.06
CA LEU A 564 -76.93 -0.36 25.94
C LEU A 564 -76.63 -0.58 27.42
N ASN A 565 -75.95 -1.67 27.80
CA ASN A 565 -75.62 -1.92 29.19
C ASN A 565 -74.78 -0.77 29.78
N THR A 566 -75.26 -0.17 30.87
CA THR A 566 -74.64 0.99 31.53
C THR A 566 -73.39 0.62 32.33
N THR A 567 -73.26 -0.65 32.71
CA THR A 567 -72.09 -1.17 33.43
C THR A 567 -70.88 -1.35 32.53
N TYR A 568 -71.06 -1.52 31.21
CA TYR A 568 -69.95 -1.66 30.28
C TYR A 568 -69.28 -0.32 29.99
N LYS A 569 -67.94 -0.32 29.97
CA LYS A 569 -67.08 0.83 29.64
C LYS A 569 -66.19 0.57 28.44
N THR A 570 -65.99 -0.70 28.07
CA THR A 570 -65.12 -1.08 26.95
C THR A 570 -65.80 -2.06 26.00
N MET A 571 -65.34 -2.07 24.75
CA MET A 571 -65.75 -3.06 23.76
C MET A 571 -64.55 -3.58 22.94
N GLY A 572 -64.66 -4.79 22.43
CA GLY A 572 -63.81 -5.33 21.37
C GLY A 572 -64.65 -5.68 20.15
N VAL A 573 -64.09 -5.46 18.96
CA VAL A 573 -64.83 -5.68 17.71
C VAL A 573 -63.95 -6.38 16.69
N ALA A 574 -64.48 -7.43 16.05
CA ALA A 574 -63.80 -8.07 14.94
C ALA A 574 -64.78 -8.54 13.87
N VAL A 575 -64.32 -8.46 12.62
CA VAL A 575 -65.02 -8.99 11.45
C VAL A 575 -64.07 -9.89 10.69
N PHE A 576 -64.36 -11.19 10.66
CA PHE A 576 -63.59 -12.15 9.89
C PHE A 576 -64.33 -12.51 8.61
N VAL A 577 -63.60 -12.46 7.49
CA VAL A 577 -64.09 -12.85 6.17
C VAL A 577 -63.48 -14.20 5.81
N ALA A 578 -64.29 -15.25 5.87
CA ALA A 578 -63.87 -16.59 5.49
C ALA A 578 -63.96 -16.76 3.96
N LEU A 579 -62.94 -17.39 3.37
CA LEU A 579 -62.81 -17.59 1.93
C LEU A 579 -62.68 -19.07 1.56
N LYS A 580 -62.11 -19.91 2.44
CA LYS A 580 -62.00 -21.37 2.23
C LYS A 580 -61.86 -22.11 3.56
N ASN A 581 -62.31 -23.36 3.60
CA ASN A 581 -62.35 -24.25 4.78
C ASN A 581 -63.21 -23.70 5.93
N ASP A 582 -64.24 -22.95 5.57
CA ASP A 582 -65.31 -22.56 6.48
C ASP A 582 -66.28 -23.74 6.67
N LYS A 583 -66.86 -23.89 7.86
CA LYS A 583 -67.81 -24.99 8.16
C LYS A 583 -69.24 -24.53 8.40
N GLN A 584 -69.51 -23.24 8.43
CA GLN A 584 -70.87 -22.73 8.63
C GLN A 584 -71.52 -22.24 7.33
N GLY A 585 -70.74 -22.09 6.25
CA GLY A 585 -71.23 -21.70 4.92
C GLY A 585 -71.37 -20.19 4.73
N TYR A 586 -71.06 -19.37 5.72
CA TYR A 586 -71.18 -17.92 5.63
C TYR A 586 -69.86 -17.23 5.26
N LYS A 587 -69.97 -16.07 4.59
CA LYS A 587 -68.80 -15.29 4.15
C LYS A 587 -68.21 -14.41 5.25
N ARG A 588 -69.05 -13.88 6.16
CA ARG A 588 -68.66 -12.89 7.17
C ARG A 588 -69.15 -13.27 8.55
N TYR A 589 -68.27 -13.04 9.52
CA TYR A 589 -68.42 -13.39 10.93
C TYR A 589 -68.10 -12.17 11.77
N TYR A 590 -69.08 -11.68 12.51
CA TYR A 590 -69.03 -10.44 13.29
C TYR A 590 -69.08 -10.80 14.77
N VAL A 591 -68.20 -10.17 15.54
CA VAL A 591 -68.12 -10.35 16.99
C VAL A 591 -68.00 -9.00 17.67
N LEU A 592 -68.86 -8.77 18.66
CA LEU A 592 -68.64 -7.77 19.71
C LEU A 592 -68.36 -8.48 21.03
N THR A 593 -67.41 -7.96 21.76
CA THR A 593 -67.12 -8.32 23.15
C THR A 593 -67.25 -7.08 24.01
N PHE A 594 -67.74 -7.20 25.25
CA PHE A 594 -67.98 -6.07 26.14
C PHE A 594 -67.30 -6.26 27.49
N GLY A 595 -66.78 -5.18 28.06
CA GLY A 595 -66.14 -5.16 29.37
C GLY A 595 -66.61 -4.02 30.27
N LYS A 596 -66.60 -4.27 31.58
CA LYS A 596 -66.99 -3.31 32.63
C LYS A 596 -65.89 -2.30 32.92
#